data_AF-A0A9E5UQU0-F1
#
_entry.id   AF-A0A9E5UQU0-F1
#
_cell.length_a   1.000
_cell.length_b   1.000
_cell.length_c   1.000
_cell.angle_alpha   90.00
_cell.angle_beta   90.00
_cell.angle_gamma   90.00
#
_symmetry.space_group_name_H-M   'P 1'
#
loop_
_entity.id
_entity.type
_entity.pdbx_description
1 polymer ?
#
loop_
_entity_poly.entity_id
_entity_poly.type
_entity_poly.pdbx_seq_one_letter_code
_entity_poly.pdbx_strand_id
1 'polypeptide(L)'
;MNVVFHQKRLSFLIQRIGIALLGFLLIASCPQVSFAQSFDFGTLSYNGFPGVSSGTSLHFGPDGRLYVLQLNGHIKIYTITRTGQALYQVTAYQEILTVKNIPNHDDFGGAITRSIREATGIIVGGTAASPVIYVSSSDGEWGGPNGDTNLDTNSGIITQISWTGSVWQTIDLVRGLPRSEENHATNNMELVNITGTKYLIVCSGGFTNAGAPSNNLAYITEYALSAAILAVNVDMLNSMPTLTDPVSGRMYKYDLPTLDDPTRANVNGIYNPNQPGYSGVDVNDPWGGNDGLNQPILQVSGPVQMFSPGYRNTYDLVVTEAGKVYVTDNGANGGWGGLPEGEGNNAALVSNAYNPAEPGSSSNVNGEKVDNVDHLDYITSDI
;
A
#
# COMPACT_ATOMS: atom_id res chain seq x y z
N MET A 1 9.63 86.68 6.45
CA MET A 1 8.79 85.78 5.62
C MET A 1 8.91 84.40 6.23
N ASN A 2 8.05 84.07 7.20
CA ASN A 2 8.14 82.84 7.99
C ASN A 2 7.21 81.79 7.40
N VAL A 3 7.78 80.65 7.01
CA VAL A 3 7.04 79.48 6.54
C VAL A 3 6.52 78.71 7.75
N VAL A 4 5.19 78.70 7.92
CA VAL A 4 4.50 77.89 8.93
C VAL A 4 4.15 76.54 8.31
N PHE A 5 4.85 75.48 8.71
CA PHE A 5 4.54 74.12 8.30
C PHE A 5 3.23 73.63 8.94
N HIS A 6 2.30 73.16 8.12
CA HIS A 6 1.06 72.53 8.54
C HIS A 6 1.31 71.13 9.13
N GLN A 7 1.58 71.07 10.45
CA GLN A 7 1.75 69.83 11.22
C GLN A 7 0.50 68.93 11.30
N LYS A 8 -0.70 69.42 10.93
CA LYS A 8 -1.96 68.69 11.17
C LYS A 8 -2.27 67.54 10.19
N ARG A 9 -1.66 67.49 9.00
CA ARG A 9 -1.94 66.41 8.02
C ARG A 9 -1.05 65.18 8.18
N LEU A 10 0.14 65.33 8.74
CA LEU A 10 1.06 64.22 8.98
C LEU A 10 0.62 63.35 10.17
N SER A 11 0.05 63.96 11.22
CA SER A 11 -0.42 63.23 12.41
C SER A 11 -1.59 62.29 12.09
N PHE A 12 -2.54 62.71 11.25
CA PHE A 12 -3.69 61.88 10.85
C PHE A 12 -3.29 60.68 9.98
N LEU A 13 -2.27 60.83 9.13
CA LEU A 13 -1.78 59.73 8.29
C LEU A 13 -0.95 58.72 9.11
N ILE A 14 -0.09 59.20 10.01
CA ILE A 14 0.68 58.33 10.94
C ILE A 14 -0.26 57.58 11.90
N GLN A 15 -1.34 58.22 12.36
CA GLN A 15 -2.33 57.58 13.25
C GLN A 15 -3.15 56.50 12.52
N ARG A 16 -3.49 56.70 11.24
CA ARG A 16 -4.17 55.69 10.42
C ARG A 16 -3.26 54.53 10.02
N ILE A 17 -1.99 54.80 9.71
CA ILE A 17 -0.98 53.77 9.45
C ILE A 17 -0.69 52.98 10.74
N GLY A 18 -0.58 53.65 11.89
CA GLY A 18 -0.38 53.01 13.19
C GLY A 18 -1.55 52.11 13.61
N ILE A 19 -2.80 52.53 13.39
CA ILE A 19 -3.99 51.70 13.67
C ILE A 19 -4.09 50.52 12.68
N ALA A 20 -3.75 50.72 11.39
CA ALA A 20 -3.72 49.65 10.41
C ALA A 20 -2.60 48.63 10.71
N LEU A 21 -1.41 49.08 11.12
CA LEU A 21 -0.31 48.21 11.55
C LEU A 21 -0.63 47.49 12.86
N LEU A 22 -1.29 48.13 13.84
CA LEU A 22 -1.74 47.46 15.06
C LEU A 22 -2.79 46.38 14.76
N GLY A 23 -3.72 46.65 13.83
CA GLY A 23 -4.70 45.68 13.36
C GLY A 23 -4.05 44.51 12.63
N PHE A 24 -3.04 44.76 11.80
CA PHE A 24 -2.30 43.71 11.11
C PHE A 24 -1.42 42.87 12.07
N LEU A 25 -0.81 43.48 13.08
CA LEU A 25 -0.06 42.80 14.15
C LEU A 25 -0.97 41.98 15.08
N LEU A 26 -2.20 42.42 15.33
CA LEU A 26 -3.21 41.66 16.10
C LEU A 26 -3.79 40.47 15.33
N ILE A 27 -3.86 40.56 13.99
CA ILE A 27 -4.28 39.42 13.15
C ILE A 27 -3.13 38.41 12.97
N ALA A 28 -1.88 38.88 12.90
CA ALA A 28 -0.69 38.03 12.81
C ALA A 28 -0.29 37.36 14.14
N SER A 29 -0.91 37.77 15.26
CA SER A 29 -0.69 37.16 16.59
C SER A 29 -1.85 36.29 17.05
N CYS A 30 -2.78 35.92 16.15
CA CYS A 30 -3.72 34.84 16.44
C CYS A 30 -2.90 33.53 16.52
N PRO A 31 -2.72 32.93 17.71
CA PRO A 31 -2.06 31.63 17.78
C PRO A 31 -2.84 30.67 16.89
N GLN A 32 -2.16 30.10 15.90
CA GLN A 32 -2.61 28.87 15.27
C GLN A 32 -2.65 27.84 16.39
N VAL A 33 -3.81 27.67 17.01
CA VAL A 33 -4.04 26.59 17.95
C VAL A 33 -4.08 25.33 17.09
N SER A 34 -2.92 24.72 16.88
CA SER A 34 -2.88 23.33 16.45
C SER A 34 -3.57 22.54 17.56
N PHE A 35 -4.81 22.11 17.30
CA PHE A 35 -5.45 21.10 18.11
C PHE A 35 -4.69 19.80 17.87
N ALA A 36 -3.61 19.59 18.63
CA ALA A 36 -3.07 18.26 18.79
C ALA A 36 -4.17 17.43 19.44
N GLN A 37 -4.58 16.33 18.80
CA GLN A 37 -5.44 15.37 19.47
C GLN A 37 -4.65 14.77 20.64
N SER A 38 -5.16 14.96 21.86
CA SER A 38 -4.69 14.20 23.00
C SER A 38 -5.33 12.83 22.92
N PHE A 39 -4.50 11.79 22.87
CA PHE A 39 -4.98 10.42 22.95
C PHE A 39 -4.76 9.91 24.38
N ASP A 40 -5.81 9.36 24.97
CA ASP A 40 -5.69 8.62 26.21
C ASP A 40 -5.15 7.22 25.90
N PHE A 41 -4.17 6.79 26.69
CA PHE A 41 -3.67 5.42 26.59
C PHE A 41 -4.54 4.49 27.43
N GLY A 42 -4.91 3.34 26.85
CA GLY A 42 -5.55 2.25 27.56
C GLY A 42 -4.67 1.01 27.62
N THR A 43 -4.95 0.14 28.58
CA THR A 43 -4.27 -1.15 28.70
C THR A 43 -5.20 -2.27 28.27
N LEU A 44 -4.73 -3.11 27.36
CA LEU A 44 -5.38 -4.38 27.03
C LEU A 44 -4.67 -5.52 27.78
N SER A 45 -5.35 -6.12 28.74
CA SER A 45 -4.90 -7.38 29.35
C SER A 45 -5.30 -8.55 28.48
N TYR A 46 -4.33 -9.35 28.03
CA TYR A 46 -4.60 -10.58 27.30
C TYR A 46 -5.20 -11.69 28.16
N ASN A 47 -5.27 -11.53 29.49
CA ASN A 47 -5.97 -12.47 30.38
C ASN A 47 -5.54 -13.95 30.22
N GLY A 48 -4.25 -14.19 29.98
CA GLY A 48 -3.71 -15.54 29.75
C GLY A 48 -3.89 -16.07 28.32
N PHE A 49 -4.60 -15.37 27.43
CA PHE A 49 -4.63 -15.68 26.00
C PHE A 49 -3.31 -15.29 25.31
N PRO A 50 -2.96 -15.90 24.17
CA PRO A 50 -1.78 -15.50 23.40
C PRO A 50 -1.83 -14.02 22.99
N GLY A 51 -0.74 -13.29 23.27
CA GLY A 51 -0.60 -11.89 22.86
C GLY A 51 -0.22 -11.71 21.39
N VAL A 52 -0.06 -10.44 21.00
CA VAL A 52 0.43 -10.03 19.68
C VAL A 52 1.95 -9.85 19.71
N SER A 53 2.64 -10.34 18.67
CA SER A 53 4.08 -10.15 18.44
C SER A 53 4.33 -9.65 17.00
N SER A 54 4.95 -8.49 16.81
CA SER A 54 5.12 -7.91 15.46
C SER A 54 3.78 -7.73 14.73
N GLY A 55 2.81 -7.10 15.41
CA GLY A 55 1.55 -6.70 14.80
C GLY A 55 1.79 -5.64 13.74
N THR A 56 1.14 -5.78 12.58
CA THR A 56 1.29 -4.88 11.43
C THR A 56 0.06 -4.02 11.23
N SER A 57 -1.13 -4.55 11.49
CA SER A 57 -2.39 -3.82 11.40
C SER A 57 -3.46 -4.44 12.29
N LEU A 58 -4.49 -3.65 12.59
CA LEU A 58 -5.64 -4.08 13.39
C LEU A 58 -6.91 -3.43 12.89
N HIS A 59 -8.04 -4.10 13.11
CA HIS A 59 -9.35 -3.56 12.77
C HIS A 59 -10.42 -4.13 13.70
N PHE A 60 -11.40 -3.31 14.10
CA PHE A 60 -12.59 -3.81 14.79
C PHE A 60 -13.59 -4.32 13.76
N GLY A 61 -13.98 -5.58 13.86
CA GLY A 61 -14.98 -6.16 12.96
C GLY A 61 -16.40 -5.70 13.28
N PRO A 62 -17.36 -5.94 12.38
CA PRO A 62 -18.77 -5.61 12.59
C PRO A 62 -19.42 -6.42 13.72
N ASP A 63 -18.75 -7.45 14.22
CA ASP A 63 -19.15 -8.25 15.39
C ASP A 63 -18.58 -7.74 16.72
N GLY A 64 -17.87 -6.61 16.69
CA GLY A 64 -17.26 -5.97 17.86
C GLY A 64 -15.98 -6.63 18.36
N ARG A 65 -15.44 -7.64 17.66
CA ARG A 65 -14.14 -8.25 18.00
C ARG A 65 -12.98 -7.45 17.41
N LEU A 66 -11.83 -7.49 18.08
CA LEU A 66 -10.58 -6.92 17.58
C LEU A 66 -9.84 -7.97 16.75
N TYR A 67 -9.55 -7.65 15.51
CA TYR A 67 -8.76 -8.45 14.59
C TYR A 67 -7.37 -7.83 14.48
N VAL A 68 -6.32 -8.62 14.67
CA VAL A 68 -4.94 -8.15 14.60
C VAL A 68 -4.16 -9.06 13.67
N LEU A 69 -3.54 -8.46 12.65
CA LEU A 69 -2.62 -9.12 11.75
C LEU A 69 -1.20 -9.01 12.30
N GLN A 70 -0.44 -10.10 12.18
CA GLN A 70 0.99 -10.12 12.45
C GLN A 70 1.76 -10.27 11.15
N LEU A 71 2.99 -9.72 11.12
CA LEU A 71 3.87 -9.75 9.95
C LEU A 71 3.92 -11.13 9.29
N ASN A 72 4.08 -12.19 10.09
CA ASN A 72 4.19 -13.56 9.61
C ASN A 72 2.86 -14.23 9.18
N GLY A 73 1.79 -13.46 8.95
CA GLY A 73 0.51 -13.94 8.45
C GLY A 73 -0.42 -14.59 9.48
N HIS A 74 -0.12 -14.48 10.78
CA HIS A 74 -1.05 -14.88 11.83
C HIS A 74 -2.14 -13.82 12.00
N ILE A 75 -3.40 -14.25 12.07
CA ILE A 75 -4.53 -13.38 12.36
C ILE A 75 -5.08 -13.77 13.72
N LYS A 76 -5.03 -12.84 14.68
CA LYS A 76 -5.55 -13.02 16.03
C LYS A 76 -6.86 -12.26 16.18
N ILE A 77 -7.89 -12.95 16.65
CA ILE A 77 -9.24 -12.40 16.83
C ILE A 77 -9.58 -12.46 18.31
N TYR A 78 -9.82 -11.30 18.92
CA TYR A 78 -10.08 -11.16 20.34
C TYR A 78 -11.49 -10.64 20.59
N THR A 79 -12.23 -11.31 21.48
CA THR A 79 -13.37 -10.68 22.14
C THR A 79 -12.85 -9.88 23.32
N ILE A 80 -13.16 -8.58 23.35
CA ILE A 80 -12.64 -7.65 24.34
C ILE A 80 -13.79 -7.04 25.12
N THR A 81 -13.66 -7.01 26.45
CA THR A 81 -14.59 -6.31 27.33
C THR A 81 -13.88 -5.15 28.01
N ARG A 82 -14.55 -3.99 28.09
CA ARG A 82 -14.08 -2.87 28.91
C ARG A 82 -14.40 -3.13 30.37
N THR A 83 -13.37 -3.19 31.23
CA THR A 83 -13.49 -3.47 32.67
C THR A 83 -13.39 -2.20 33.52
N GLY A 84 -13.00 -1.07 32.93
CA GLY A 84 -12.90 0.23 33.61
C GLY A 84 -12.62 1.37 32.64
N GLN A 85 -12.30 2.55 33.16
CA GLN A 85 -11.86 3.67 32.32
C GLN A 85 -10.51 3.32 31.68
N ALA A 86 -10.47 3.23 30.34
CA ALA A 86 -9.29 2.84 29.57
C ALA A 86 -8.68 1.46 29.94
N LEU A 87 -9.46 0.58 30.58
CA LEU A 87 -9.04 -0.78 30.92
C LEU A 87 -9.87 -1.80 30.14
N TYR A 88 -9.17 -2.67 29.43
CA TYR A 88 -9.75 -3.68 28.56
C TYR A 88 -9.18 -5.05 28.89
N GLN A 89 -9.99 -6.09 28.73
CA GLN A 89 -9.59 -7.47 28.98
C GLN A 89 -10.10 -8.37 27.87
N VAL A 90 -9.24 -9.25 27.37
CA VAL A 90 -9.62 -10.31 26.45
C VAL A 90 -10.42 -11.38 27.19
N THR A 91 -11.58 -11.74 26.64
CA THR A 91 -12.48 -12.77 27.20
C THR A 91 -12.59 -14.00 26.31
N ALA A 92 -12.26 -13.90 25.01
CA ALA A 92 -12.13 -15.02 24.10
C ALA A 92 -11.09 -14.75 23.01
N TYR A 93 -10.53 -15.81 22.45
CA TYR A 93 -9.47 -15.77 21.44
C TYR A 93 -9.73 -16.80 20.33
N GLN A 94 -9.45 -16.41 19.10
CA GLN A 94 -9.36 -17.30 17.95
C GLN A 94 -8.13 -16.92 17.11
N GLU A 95 -7.54 -17.90 16.45
CA GLU A 95 -6.44 -17.71 15.50
C GLU A 95 -6.78 -18.27 14.14
N ILE A 96 -6.37 -17.57 13.08
CA ILE A 96 -6.44 -18.05 11.70
C ILE A 96 -5.03 -18.04 11.12
N LEU A 97 -4.64 -19.17 10.53
CA LEU A 97 -3.30 -19.40 9.97
C LEU A 97 -3.30 -19.52 8.44
N THR A 98 -4.43 -19.26 7.78
CA THR A 98 -4.56 -19.51 6.34
C THR A 98 -3.70 -18.57 5.50
N VAL A 99 -3.40 -17.36 5.97
CA VAL A 99 -2.43 -16.44 5.33
C VAL A 99 -1.00 -16.88 5.60
N LYS A 100 -0.66 -17.21 6.85
CA LYS A 100 0.65 -17.79 7.22
C LYS A 100 1.05 -18.97 6.31
N ASN A 101 0.08 -19.83 5.98
CA ASN A 101 0.31 -21.07 5.25
C ASN A 101 0.23 -20.92 3.72
N ILE A 102 0.21 -19.70 3.19
CA ILE A 102 0.38 -19.47 1.76
C ILE A 102 1.82 -19.87 1.38
N PRO A 103 2.02 -20.71 0.34
CA PRO A 103 3.37 -21.02 -0.16
C PRO A 103 4.07 -19.78 -0.71
N ASN A 104 5.36 -19.65 -0.42
CA ASN A 104 6.22 -18.67 -1.08
C ASN A 104 6.71 -19.24 -2.43
N HIS A 105 7.17 -18.37 -3.31
CA HIS A 105 7.74 -18.71 -4.61
C HIS A 105 9.11 -18.04 -4.80
N ASP A 106 9.90 -18.57 -5.74
CA ASP A 106 11.10 -17.91 -6.26
C ASP A 106 10.79 -17.04 -7.49
N ASP A 107 11.79 -16.33 -8.00
CA ASP A 107 11.59 -15.45 -9.17
C ASP A 107 11.41 -16.19 -10.50
N PHE A 108 11.34 -17.52 -10.50
CA PHE A 108 10.88 -18.36 -11.63
C PHE A 108 9.46 -18.92 -11.39
N GLY A 109 8.80 -18.47 -10.33
CA GLY A 109 7.47 -18.90 -9.92
C GLY A 109 7.42 -20.29 -9.27
N GLY A 110 8.57 -20.90 -9.00
CA GLY A 110 8.66 -22.19 -8.34
C GLY A 110 8.30 -22.09 -6.86
N ALA A 111 7.39 -22.94 -6.38
CA ALA A 111 7.06 -22.98 -4.96
C ALA A 111 8.27 -23.39 -4.11
N ILE A 112 8.51 -22.66 -3.03
CA ILE A 112 9.64 -22.87 -2.12
C ILE A 112 9.17 -23.06 -0.69
N THR A 113 9.93 -23.87 0.06
CA THR A 113 9.60 -24.15 1.47
C THR A 113 10.17 -23.04 2.35
N ARG A 114 9.35 -22.04 2.67
CA ARG A 114 9.68 -20.99 3.64
C ARG A 114 8.48 -20.75 4.57
N SER A 115 8.71 -20.22 5.77
CA SER A 115 7.70 -20.18 6.85
C SER A 115 7.27 -18.77 7.30
N ILE A 116 7.80 -17.75 6.64
CA ILE A 116 7.54 -16.34 6.94
C ILE A 116 6.78 -15.73 5.76
N ARG A 117 5.82 -14.87 6.11
CA ARG A 117 5.08 -13.99 5.20
C ARG A 117 5.44 -12.54 5.54
N GLU A 118 5.19 -11.65 4.60
CA GLU A 118 5.09 -10.22 4.85
C GLU A 118 3.61 -9.83 4.70
N ALA A 119 2.88 -9.80 5.81
CA ALA A 119 1.46 -9.47 5.84
C ALA A 119 1.24 -8.16 6.59
N THR A 120 0.75 -7.14 5.90
CA THR A 120 0.75 -5.76 6.39
C THR A 120 -0.65 -5.15 6.49
N GLY A 121 -1.59 -5.48 5.60
CA GLY A 121 -2.94 -4.91 5.60
C GLY A 121 -4.03 -5.85 6.10
N ILE A 122 -4.96 -5.32 6.91
CA ILE A 122 -6.19 -6.02 7.31
C ILE A 122 -7.37 -5.04 7.35
N ILE A 123 -8.46 -5.43 6.69
CA ILE A 123 -9.76 -4.75 6.83
C ILE A 123 -10.86 -5.79 7.06
N VAL A 124 -11.82 -5.49 7.93
CA VAL A 124 -12.91 -6.43 8.28
C VAL A 124 -14.25 -5.80 7.96
N GLY A 125 -14.94 -6.36 6.98
CA GLY A 125 -16.30 -6.00 6.58
C GLY A 125 -17.31 -7.10 6.89
N GLY A 126 -18.40 -7.12 6.12
CA GLY A 126 -19.49 -8.10 6.29
C GLY A 126 -20.51 -7.64 7.33
N THR A 127 -21.04 -8.59 8.11
CA THR A 127 -22.02 -8.31 9.17
C THR A 127 -21.56 -8.92 10.49
N ALA A 128 -22.18 -8.55 11.61
CA ALA A 128 -21.89 -9.16 12.91
C ALA A 128 -22.03 -10.70 12.92
N ALA A 129 -22.98 -11.23 12.15
CA ALA A 129 -23.23 -12.68 12.05
C ALA A 129 -22.32 -13.38 11.02
N SER A 130 -21.77 -12.62 10.07
CA SER A 130 -20.94 -13.12 8.98
C SER A 130 -19.84 -12.10 8.65
N PRO A 131 -18.84 -11.94 9.54
CA PRO A 131 -17.70 -11.08 9.28
C PRO A 131 -16.87 -11.62 8.10
N VAL A 132 -16.27 -10.71 7.35
CA VAL A 132 -15.38 -11.00 6.22
C VAL A 132 -14.09 -10.23 6.41
N ILE A 133 -12.98 -10.95 6.46
CA ILE A 133 -11.63 -10.40 6.60
C ILE A 133 -11.00 -10.33 5.21
N TYR A 134 -10.36 -9.21 4.87
CA TYR A 134 -9.47 -9.09 3.73
C TYR A 134 -8.06 -8.82 4.24
N VAL A 135 -7.08 -9.53 3.70
CA VAL A 135 -5.67 -9.44 4.11
C VAL A 135 -4.79 -9.31 2.89
N SER A 136 -3.85 -8.37 2.91
CA SER A 136 -2.75 -8.32 1.95
C SER A 136 -1.52 -9.01 2.52
N SER A 137 -0.83 -9.78 1.68
CA SER A 137 0.45 -10.37 2.05
C SER A 137 1.32 -10.65 0.83
N SER A 138 2.62 -10.77 1.04
CA SER A 138 3.61 -11.24 0.09
C SER A 138 4.55 -12.28 0.72
N ASP A 139 5.48 -12.79 -0.08
CA ASP A 139 6.57 -13.63 0.42
C ASP A 139 7.44 -12.85 1.40
N GLY A 140 7.92 -13.54 2.44
CA GLY A 140 8.46 -12.90 3.64
C GLY A 140 9.96 -12.57 3.62
N GLU A 141 10.63 -12.70 2.48
CA GLU A 141 12.06 -12.41 2.34
C GLU A 141 12.32 -11.01 1.78
N TRP A 142 13.42 -10.40 2.21
CA TRP A 142 13.90 -9.09 1.77
C TRP A 142 15.36 -9.25 1.33
N GLY A 143 15.68 -8.84 0.09
CA GLY A 143 16.96 -9.11 -0.59
C GLY A 143 18.03 -8.04 -0.41
N GLY A 144 17.62 -6.83 -0.07
CA GLY A 144 18.46 -5.67 0.17
C GLY A 144 19.31 -5.76 1.44
N PRO A 145 20.28 -4.83 1.58
CA PRO A 145 20.67 -3.82 0.61
C PRO A 145 21.69 -4.34 -0.44
N ASN A 146 21.77 -5.66 -0.68
CA ASN A 146 22.90 -6.28 -1.41
C ASN A 146 22.61 -6.67 -2.87
N GLY A 147 21.57 -6.11 -3.49
CA GLY A 147 21.18 -6.40 -4.86
C GLY A 147 20.11 -7.48 -4.98
N ASP A 148 20.02 -8.08 -6.16
CA ASP A 148 19.09 -9.14 -6.54
C ASP A 148 19.37 -10.44 -5.75
N THR A 149 18.32 -11.00 -5.15
CA THR A 149 18.34 -12.30 -4.45
C THR A 149 17.31 -13.29 -4.99
N ASN A 150 16.77 -13.00 -6.18
CA ASN A 150 15.86 -13.82 -6.98
C ASN A 150 14.58 -14.11 -6.19
N LEU A 151 14.00 -13.06 -5.60
CA LEU A 151 12.74 -13.12 -4.89
C LEU A 151 11.56 -12.91 -5.83
N ASP A 152 10.44 -13.58 -5.54
CA ASP A 152 9.22 -13.42 -6.31
C ASP A 152 8.64 -12.00 -6.16
N THR A 153 8.87 -11.20 -7.19
CA THR A 153 8.37 -9.83 -7.32
C THR A 153 6.87 -9.74 -7.65
N ASN A 154 6.21 -10.86 -7.89
CA ASN A 154 4.76 -11.01 -8.09
C ASN A 154 4.05 -11.67 -6.89
N SER A 155 4.72 -11.84 -5.74
CA SER A 155 4.16 -12.63 -4.63
C SER A 155 3.03 -11.97 -3.83
N GLY A 156 2.63 -10.74 -4.18
CA GLY A 156 1.53 -10.04 -3.51
C GLY A 156 0.18 -10.72 -3.74
N ILE A 157 -0.59 -10.87 -2.67
CA ILE A 157 -1.89 -11.56 -2.66
C ILE A 157 -2.88 -10.78 -1.78
N ILE A 158 -4.12 -10.66 -2.25
CA ILE A 158 -5.27 -10.26 -1.42
C ILE A 158 -6.10 -11.50 -1.11
N THR A 159 -6.16 -11.90 0.15
CA THR A 159 -6.93 -13.06 0.64
C THR A 159 -8.21 -12.62 1.33
N GLN A 160 -9.34 -13.20 0.96
CA GLN A 160 -10.63 -13.06 1.66
C GLN A 160 -10.87 -14.27 2.58
N ILE A 161 -11.30 -14.01 3.82
CA ILE A 161 -11.63 -15.02 4.82
C ILE A 161 -13.03 -14.74 5.39
N SER A 162 -13.99 -15.56 5.03
CA SER A 162 -15.42 -15.36 5.32
C SER A 162 -15.93 -16.34 6.37
N TRP A 163 -16.62 -15.85 7.40
CA TRP A 163 -17.27 -16.70 8.40
C TRP A 163 -18.63 -17.20 7.89
N THR A 164 -18.82 -18.53 7.87
CA THR A 164 -20.06 -19.17 7.39
C THR A 164 -21.11 -19.39 8.48
N GLY A 165 -20.82 -19.01 9.73
CA GLY A 165 -21.59 -19.42 10.91
C GLY A 165 -21.00 -20.60 11.65
N SER A 166 -20.12 -21.39 11.01
CA SER A 166 -19.47 -22.55 11.62
C SER A 166 -17.98 -22.69 11.31
N VAL A 167 -17.53 -22.22 10.15
CA VAL A 167 -16.13 -22.31 9.71
C VAL A 167 -15.70 -21.02 9.00
N TRP A 168 -14.40 -20.77 9.00
CA TRP A 168 -13.79 -19.75 8.15
C TRP A 168 -13.47 -20.36 6.78
N GLN A 169 -14.03 -19.78 5.73
CA GLN A 169 -13.71 -20.13 4.34
C GLN A 169 -12.71 -19.12 3.80
N THR A 170 -11.62 -19.61 3.20
CA THR A 170 -10.55 -18.76 2.63
C THR A 170 -10.55 -18.86 1.11
N ILE A 171 -10.45 -17.73 0.43
CA ILE A 171 -10.27 -17.60 -1.02
C ILE A 171 -9.25 -16.49 -1.29
N ASP A 172 -8.25 -16.76 -2.11
CA ASP A 172 -7.36 -15.72 -2.63
C ASP A 172 -8.06 -14.96 -3.76
N LEU A 173 -8.36 -13.68 -3.54
CA LEU A 173 -9.12 -12.87 -4.51
C LEU A 173 -8.25 -12.45 -5.68
N VAL A 174 -7.05 -11.96 -5.40
CA VAL A 174 -6.08 -11.50 -6.40
C VAL A 174 -4.72 -12.09 -6.03
N ARG A 175 -4.03 -12.69 -6.99
CA ARG A 175 -2.66 -13.19 -6.88
C ARG A 175 -1.80 -12.55 -7.97
N GLY A 176 -0.50 -12.41 -7.73
CA GLY A 176 0.41 -11.78 -8.70
C GLY A 176 0.63 -10.28 -8.50
N LEU A 177 0.25 -9.72 -7.34
CA LEU A 177 0.42 -8.28 -7.10
C LEU A 177 1.90 -7.95 -6.92
N PRO A 178 2.35 -6.77 -7.38
CA PRO A 178 3.75 -6.42 -7.33
C PRO A 178 4.26 -6.23 -5.90
N ARG A 179 5.53 -6.61 -5.70
CA ARG A 179 6.37 -6.20 -4.57
C ARG A 179 7.83 -6.05 -5.02
N SER A 180 8.54 -5.07 -4.46
CA SER A 180 9.99 -4.92 -4.66
C SER A 180 10.75 -6.12 -4.13
N GLU A 181 11.99 -6.38 -4.56
CA GLU A 181 12.85 -7.38 -3.90
C GLU A 181 13.25 -7.03 -2.45
N GLU A 182 12.99 -5.82 -1.97
CA GLU A 182 13.10 -5.48 -0.56
C GLU A 182 11.71 -5.55 0.10
N ASN A 183 11.29 -4.49 0.80
CA ASN A 183 10.13 -4.48 1.71
C ASN A 183 9.02 -3.53 1.26
N HIS A 184 9.04 -3.07 0.00
CA HIS A 184 7.90 -2.37 -0.58
C HIS A 184 6.94 -3.43 -1.12
N ALA A 185 5.77 -3.54 -0.51
CA ALA A 185 4.82 -4.62 -0.77
C ALA A 185 3.41 -4.09 -1.08
N THR A 186 2.49 -5.00 -1.35
CA THR A 186 1.06 -4.70 -1.26
C THR A 186 0.69 -4.54 0.22
N ASN A 187 0.31 -3.31 0.60
CA ASN A 187 0.12 -2.90 1.98
C ASN A 187 -1.35 -2.77 2.37
N ASN A 188 -1.72 -1.80 3.21
CA ASN A 188 -3.06 -1.71 3.74
C ASN A 188 -4.12 -1.38 2.67
N MET A 189 -5.38 -1.56 3.04
CA MET A 189 -6.51 -1.37 2.15
C MET A 189 -7.76 -0.89 2.89
N GLU A 190 -8.61 -0.13 2.22
CA GLU A 190 -9.93 0.26 2.71
C GLU A 190 -11.04 -0.41 1.89
N LEU A 191 -12.06 -0.92 2.59
CA LEU A 191 -13.24 -1.50 1.96
C LEU A 191 -14.29 -0.41 1.76
N VAL A 192 -14.58 -0.10 0.50
CA VAL A 192 -15.52 0.97 0.13
C VAL A 192 -16.66 0.45 -0.73
N ASN A 193 -17.74 1.21 -0.78
CA ASN A 193 -18.83 1.01 -1.72
C ASN A 193 -18.94 2.24 -2.61
N ILE A 194 -18.57 2.11 -3.88
CA ILE A 194 -18.63 3.18 -4.87
C ILE A 194 -19.82 2.90 -5.77
N THR A 195 -20.85 3.76 -5.69
CA THR A 195 -22.07 3.67 -6.52
C THR A 195 -22.79 2.32 -6.49
N GLY A 196 -22.71 1.59 -5.38
CA GLY A 196 -23.34 0.27 -5.20
C GLY A 196 -22.40 -0.92 -5.42
N THR A 197 -21.18 -0.70 -5.90
CA THR A 197 -20.17 -1.75 -6.13
C THR A 197 -19.10 -1.72 -5.03
N LYS A 198 -18.78 -2.89 -4.49
CA LYS A 198 -17.73 -3.04 -3.47
C LYS A 198 -16.34 -3.06 -4.09
N TYR A 199 -15.45 -2.23 -3.54
CA TYR A 199 -14.04 -2.17 -3.89
C TYR A 199 -13.16 -2.27 -2.65
N LEU A 200 -11.96 -2.81 -2.82
CA LEU A 200 -10.84 -2.51 -1.96
C LEU A 200 -10.01 -1.41 -2.63
N ILE A 201 -9.70 -0.35 -1.89
CA ILE A 201 -8.70 0.65 -2.29
C ILE A 201 -7.40 0.23 -1.60
N VAL A 202 -6.37 -0.10 -2.36
CA VAL A 202 -5.22 -0.88 -1.88
C VAL A 202 -3.92 -0.11 -2.12
N CYS A 203 -3.09 0.00 -1.08
CA CYS A 203 -1.72 0.50 -1.19
C CYS A 203 -0.82 -0.52 -1.89
N SER A 204 -0.12 -0.13 -2.96
CA SER A 204 0.90 -0.92 -3.63
C SER A 204 2.22 -0.16 -3.68
N GLY A 205 3.21 -0.69 -2.96
CA GLY A 205 4.56 -0.15 -2.93
C GLY A 205 5.24 -0.16 -4.30
N GLY A 206 6.18 0.75 -4.48
CA GLY A 206 7.05 0.84 -5.65
C GLY A 206 8.23 -0.12 -5.57
N PHE A 207 8.82 -0.40 -6.71
CA PHE A 207 10.05 -1.18 -6.83
C PHE A 207 11.32 -0.40 -6.53
N THR A 208 11.22 0.93 -6.53
CA THR A 208 12.35 1.84 -6.37
C THR A 208 12.20 2.69 -5.12
N ASN A 209 13.32 3.27 -4.68
CA ASN A 209 13.34 4.11 -3.47
C ASN A 209 12.73 5.48 -3.77
N ALA A 210 13.20 6.15 -4.83
CA ALA A 210 12.78 7.49 -5.22
C ALA A 210 12.37 7.60 -6.71
N GLY A 211 12.19 6.48 -7.40
CA GLY A 211 11.76 6.42 -8.81
C GLY A 211 12.81 5.83 -9.75
N ALA A 212 14.11 5.95 -9.46
CA ALA A 212 15.16 5.32 -10.25
C ALA A 212 15.62 3.97 -9.68
N PRO A 213 16.03 3.02 -10.55
CA PRO A 213 16.68 1.78 -10.12
C PRO A 213 17.90 2.03 -9.24
N SER A 214 18.12 1.15 -8.25
CA SER A 214 19.25 1.27 -7.34
C SER A 214 19.68 -0.09 -6.78
N ASN A 215 20.91 -0.14 -6.26
CA ASN A 215 21.50 -1.36 -5.71
C ASN A 215 20.67 -1.99 -4.59
N ASN A 216 20.10 -1.18 -3.71
CA ASN A 216 19.42 -1.68 -2.52
C ASN A 216 18.04 -2.27 -2.83
N LEU A 217 17.56 -2.05 -4.07
CA LEU A 217 16.30 -2.55 -4.61
C LEU A 217 16.55 -3.30 -5.92
N ALA A 218 17.64 -4.08 -5.96
CA ALA A 218 17.95 -5.02 -7.04
C ALA A 218 18.09 -4.43 -8.45
N TYR A 219 18.29 -3.12 -8.59
CA TYR A 219 18.38 -2.43 -9.89
C TYR A 219 17.15 -2.62 -10.80
N ILE A 220 16.00 -2.98 -10.23
CA ILE A 220 14.75 -3.14 -10.95
C ILE A 220 14.01 -1.80 -11.08
N THR A 221 13.17 -1.67 -12.11
CA THR A 221 12.39 -0.46 -12.41
C THR A 221 10.97 -0.55 -11.84
N GLU A 222 10.21 0.55 -11.91
CA GLU A 222 8.77 0.53 -11.64
C GLU A 222 7.96 -0.17 -12.74
N TYR A 223 6.83 -0.77 -12.37
CA TYR A 223 5.91 -1.49 -13.26
C TYR A 223 4.47 -0.97 -13.13
N ALA A 224 3.60 -1.41 -14.03
CA ALA A 224 2.28 -0.81 -14.23
C ALA A 224 1.38 -0.76 -12.99
N LEU A 225 1.52 -1.73 -12.08
CA LEU A 225 0.69 -1.86 -10.89
C LEU A 225 1.42 -1.51 -9.59
N SER A 226 2.71 -1.16 -9.64
CA SER A 226 3.48 -0.72 -8.47
C SER A 226 3.35 0.77 -8.26
N ALA A 227 3.91 1.25 -7.14
CA ALA A 227 4.01 2.69 -6.87
C ALA A 227 2.65 3.40 -6.98
N ALA A 228 1.58 2.75 -6.50
CA ALA A 228 0.22 3.15 -6.81
C ALA A 228 -0.77 2.78 -5.70
N ILE A 229 -1.88 3.51 -5.68
CA ILE A 229 -3.13 3.05 -5.09
C ILE A 229 -3.95 2.35 -6.17
N LEU A 230 -4.38 1.13 -5.87
CA LEU A 230 -5.15 0.26 -6.74
C LEU A 230 -6.62 0.23 -6.31
N ALA A 231 -7.54 0.18 -7.27
CA ALA A 231 -8.94 -0.14 -7.04
C ALA A 231 -9.19 -1.60 -7.44
N VAL A 232 -9.58 -2.43 -6.47
CA VAL A 232 -9.86 -3.85 -6.67
C VAL A 232 -11.35 -4.11 -6.54
N ASN A 233 -12.01 -4.45 -7.64
CA ASN A 233 -13.45 -4.70 -7.71
C ASN A 233 -13.82 -6.06 -7.10
N VAL A 234 -14.26 -6.03 -5.85
CA VAL A 234 -14.59 -7.23 -5.06
C VAL A 234 -15.82 -7.95 -5.62
N ASP A 235 -16.83 -7.23 -6.08
CA ASP A 235 -18.05 -7.85 -6.60
C ASP A 235 -17.78 -8.56 -7.93
N MET A 236 -16.94 -7.98 -8.79
CA MET A 236 -16.48 -8.63 -10.02
C MET A 236 -15.72 -9.92 -9.70
N LEU A 237 -14.74 -9.88 -8.79
CA LEU A 237 -13.98 -11.06 -8.38
C LEU A 237 -14.87 -12.17 -7.78
N ASN A 238 -15.84 -11.80 -6.95
CA ASN A 238 -16.78 -12.76 -6.38
C ASN A 238 -17.66 -13.43 -7.45
N SER A 239 -17.98 -12.72 -8.54
CA SER A 239 -18.75 -13.26 -9.67
C SER A 239 -17.95 -14.20 -10.57
N MET A 240 -16.62 -14.16 -10.51
CA MET A 240 -15.76 -15.06 -11.27
C MET A 240 -15.86 -16.51 -10.74
N PRO A 241 -15.59 -17.53 -11.57
CA PRO A 241 -15.44 -18.90 -11.11
C PRO A 241 -14.38 -19.01 -10.01
N THR A 242 -14.62 -19.85 -9.00
CA THR A 242 -13.58 -20.21 -8.05
C THR A 242 -12.72 -21.31 -8.66
N LEU A 243 -11.41 -21.08 -8.69
CA LEU A 243 -10.41 -22.00 -9.20
C LEU A 243 -9.64 -22.65 -8.04
N THR A 244 -8.96 -23.76 -8.31
CA THR A 244 -8.11 -24.45 -7.35
C THR A 244 -6.68 -24.40 -7.85
N ASP A 245 -5.79 -23.89 -7.01
CA ASP A 245 -4.35 -23.89 -7.26
C ASP A 245 -3.86 -25.35 -7.30
N PRO A 246 -3.29 -25.82 -8.42
CA PRO A 246 -2.88 -27.21 -8.57
C PRO A 246 -1.68 -27.58 -7.68
N VAL A 247 -0.90 -26.61 -7.21
CA VAL A 247 0.27 -26.82 -6.35
C VAL A 247 -0.15 -26.82 -4.88
N SER A 248 -0.86 -25.77 -4.46
CA SER A 248 -1.17 -25.55 -3.05
C SER A 248 -2.52 -26.12 -2.60
N GLY A 249 -3.42 -26.41 -3.55
CA GLY A 249 -4.81 -26.78 -3.28
C GLY A 249 -5.68 -25.63 -2.78
N ARG A 250 -5.14 -24.40 -2.71
CA ARG A 250 -5.88 -23.21 -2.27
C ARG A 250 -6.92 -22.80 -3.31
N MET A 251 -8.02 -22.23 -2.84
CA MET A 251 -9.06 -21.69 -3.72
C MET A 251 -8.73 -20.23 -4.06
N TYR A 252 -8.86 -19.84 -5.31
CA TYR A 252 -8.62 -18.46 -5.76
C TYR A 252 -9.64 -17.99 -6.81
N LYS A 253 -9.65 -16.68 -7.10
CA LYS A 253 -10.53 -16.07 -8.12
C LYS A 253 -9.78 -15.58 -9.35
N TYR A 254 -8.66 -14.90 -9.16
CA TYR A 254 -8.01 -14.17 -10.25
C TYR A 254 -6.50 -14.11 -10.08
N ASP A 255 -5.80 -14.52 -11.12
CA ASP A 255 -4.37 -14.27 -11.32
C ASP A 255 -4.24 -13.02 -12.18
N LEU A 256 -3.38 -12.10 -11.76
CA LEU A 256 -3.03 -10.97 -12.60
C LEU A 256 -2.36 -11.48 -13.88
N PRO A 257 -2.76 -10.98 -15.06
CA PRO A 257 -2.05 -11.28 -16.29
C PRO A 257 -0.65 -10.67 -16.21
N THR A 258 0.34 -11.37 -16.75
CA THR A 258 1.75 -10.97 -16.77
C THR A 258 2.21 -10.72 -18.20
N LEU A 259 3.43 -10.20 -18.33
CA LEU A 259 4.16 -10.18 -19.60
C LEU A 259 4.55 -11.61 -19.99
N ASP A 260 4.57 -11.90 -21.30
CA ASP A 260 5.07 -13.17 -21.84
C ASP A 260 6.61 -13.19 -21.75
N ASP A 261 7.12 -13.93 -20.77
CA ASP A 261 8.53 -14.00 -20.42
C ASP A 261 9.30 -14.82 -21.45
N PRO A 262 10.21 -14.20 -22.25
CA PRO A 262 10.92 -14.90 -23.32
C PRO A 262 11.91 -15.96 -22.82
N THR A 263 12.15 -16.04 -21.52
CA THR A 263 13.01 -17.03 -20.87
C THR A 263 12.25 -18.21 -20.29
N ARG A 264 10.91 -18.14 -20.24
CA ARG A 264 10.02 -19.20 -19.76
C ARG A 264 9.27 -19.87 -20.91
N ALA A 265 8.72 -21.04 -20.61
CA ALA A 265 7.93 -21.78 -21.57
C ALA A 265 6.45 -21.44 -21.40
N ASN A 266 5.79 -21.05 -22.48
CA ASN A 266 4.36 -20.86 -22.50
C ASN A 266 3.63 -22.19 -22.26
N VAL A 267 2.56 -22.17 -21.46
CA VAL A 267 1.79 -23.38 -21.08
C VAL A 267 1.28 -24.16 -22.29
N ASN A 268 1.00 -23.49 -23.40
CA ASN A 268 0.53 -24.10 -24.65
C ASN A 268 1.63 -24.27 -25.72
N GLY A 269 2.88 -23.89 -25.43
CA GLY A 269 4.01 -23.95 -26.36
C GLY A 269 3.90 -23.02 -27.57
N ILE A 270 3.07 -21.98 -27.52
CA ILE A 270 2.90 -20.99 -28.61
C ILE A 270 3.54 -19.67 -28.19
N TYR A 271 4.58 -19.26 -28.91
CA TYR A 271 5.40 -18.07 -28.61
C TYR A 271 5.20 -16.89 -29.57
N ASN A 272 4.55 -17.10 -30.71
CA ASN A 272 4.31 -16.02 -31.67
C ASN A 272 2.96 -15.37 -31.39
N PRO A 273 2.91 -14.06 -31.03
CA PRO A 273 1.66 -13.36 -30.76
C PRO A 273 0.66 -13.33 -31.93
N ASN A 274 1.15 -13.54 -33.16
CA ASN A 274 0.32 -13.60 -34.36
C ASN A 274 -0.21 -15.00 -34.68
N GLN A 275 0.21 -16.04 -33.94
CA GLN A 275 -0.25 -17.41 -34.15
C GLN A 275 -1.60 -17.63 -33.44
N PRO A 276 -2.60 -18.24 -34.11
CA PRO A 276 -3.85 -18.61 -33.46
C PRO A 276 -3.63 -19.45 -32.21
N GLY A 277 -4.28 -19.06 -31.10
CA GLY A 277 -4.17 -19.74 -29.82
C GLY A 277 -3.04 -19.24 -28.91
N TYR A 278 -2.23 -18.27 -29.34
CA TYR A 278 -1.29 -17.58 -28.45
C TYR A 278 -2.03 -16.99 -27.24
N SER A 279 -1.53 -17.29 -26.03
CA SER A 279 -2.06 -16.78 -24.78
C SER A 279 -1.08 -15.89 -24.02
N GLY A 280 0.22 -15.99 -24.31
CA GLY A 280 1.28 -15.32 -23.53
C GLY A 280 1.24 -15.67 -22.04
N VAL A 281 0.90 -16.92 -21.72
CA VAL A 281 0.81 -17.42 -20.34
C VAL A 281 1.95 -18.41 -20.13
N ASP A 282 2.82 -18.09 -19.20
CA ASP A 282 3.99 -18.86 -18.83
C ASP A 282 3.68 -19.95 -17.80
N VAL A 283 4.50 -20.99 -17.82
CA VAL A 283 4.49 -21.98 -16.73
C VAL A 283 4.78 -21.27 -15.41
N ASN A 284 3.91 -21.51 -14.42
CA ASN A 284 3.91 -20.94 -13.07
C ASN A 284 3.38 -19.52 -12.92
N ASP A 285 2.76 -18.92 -13.95
CA ASP A 285 2.03 -17.68 -13.75
C ASP A 285 0.98 -17.80 -12.63
N PRO A 286 0.78 -16.73 -11.82
CA PRO A 286 1.34 -15.39 -11.99
C PRO A 286 2.68 -15.15 -11.26
N TRP A 287 3.33 -16.20 -10.75
CA TRP A 287 4.46 -16.08 -9.83
C TRP A 287 5.80 -15.83 -10.55
N GLY A 288 6.70 -15.17 -9.85
CA GLY A 288 8.04 -14.76 -10.28
C GLY A 288 7.96 -13.67 -11.33
N GLY A 289 8.33 -12.44 -11.02
CA GLY A 289 8.34 -11.35 -11.98
C GLY A 289 9.59 -11.32 -12.88
N ASN A 290 10.61 -12.12 -12.55
CA ASN A 290 11.84 -12.37 -13.33
C ASN A 290 12.47 -11.08 -13.85
N ASP A 291 12.90 -10.22 -12.92
CA ASP A 291 13.52 -8.92 -13.23
C ASP A 291 12.74 -8.01 -14.19
N GLY A 292 11.42 -8.19 -14.31
CA GLY A 292 10.60 -7.42 -15.26
C GLY A 292 10.03 -8.21 -16.41
N LEU A 293 10.58 -9.38 -16.71
CA LEU A 293 10.20 -10.17 -17.87
C LEU A 293 8.80 -10.80 -17.73
N ASN A 294 8.33 -11.02 -16.50
CA ASN A 294 7.02 -11.60 -16.19
C ASN A 294 6.19 -10.70 -15.25
N GLN A 295 6.38 -9.39 -15.28
CA GLN A 295 5.65 -8.49 -14.35
C GLN A 295 4.16 -8.34 -14.72
N PRO A 296 3.28 -8.11 -13.72
CA PRO A 296 1.85 -8.03 -13.96
C PRO A 296 1.50 -6.78 -14.75
N ILE A 297 0.57 -6.93 -15.70
CA ILE A 297 0.13 -5.88 -16.60
C ILE A 297 -1.28 -5.41 -16.24
N LEU A 298 -1.57 -4.14 -16.54
CA LEU A 298 -2.91 -3.59 -16.37
C LEU A 298 -3.85 -4.09 -17.47
N GLN A 299 -4.89 -4.83 -17.09
CA GLN A 299 -5.94 -5.25 -18.02
C GLN A 299 -7.07 -4.20 -18.05
N VAL A 300 -7.38 -3.65 -19.23
CA VAL A 300 -8.34 -2.54 -19.41
C VAL A 300 -9.71 -2.78 -18.77
N SER A 301 -10.19 -4.02 -18.76
CA SER A 301 -11.47 -4.40 -18.15
C SER A 301 -11.31 -5.39 -17.00
N GLY A 302 -10.12 -5.46 -16.42
CA GLY A 302 -9.80 -6.36 -15.31
C GLY A 302 -10.36 -5.85 -13.96
N PRO A 303 -10.44 -6.73 -12.96
CA PRO A 303 -10.92 -6.37 -11.62
C PRO A 303 -9.95 -5.48 -10.83
N VAL A 304 -8.69 -5.37 -11.25
CA VAL A 304 -7.67 -4.50 -10.63
C VAL A 304 -7.40 -3.34 -11.58
N GLN A 305 -7.64 -2.12 -11.10
CA GLN A 305 -7.47 -0.87 -11.86
C GLN A 305 -6.60 0.12 -11.11
N MET A 306 -6.00 1.04 -11.85
CA MET A 306 -5.28 2.17 -11.24
C MET A 306 -6.29 3.13 -10.60
N PHE A 307 -6.12 3.44 -9.31
CA PHE A 307 -6.87 4.50 -8.64
C PHE A 307 -6.07 5.81 -8.61
N SER A 308 -4.80 5.74 -8.19
CA SER A 308 -3.87 6.86 -8.20
C SER A 308 -2.44 6.33 -8.37
N PRO A 309 -1.68 6.71 -9.40
CA PRO A 309 -0.26 6.38 -9.51
C PRO A 309 0.63 7.38 -8.75
N GLY A 310 1.90 7.02 -8.53
CA GLY A 310 2.97 7.98 -8.25
C GLY A 310 3.71 7.84 -6.93
N TYR A 311 3.45 6.81 -6.13
CA TYR A 311 3.95 6.67 -4.75
C TYR A 311 5.18 5.77 -4.59
N ARG A 312 5.90 5.81 -3.47
CA ARG A 312 7.10 4.99 -3.28
C ARG A 312 6.87 3.82 -2.34
N ASN A 313 6.41 4.07 -1.11
CA ASN A 313 6.11 3.01 -0.16
C ASN A 313 4.93 3.41 0.71
N THR A 314 3.75 3.43 0.08
CA THR A 314 2.51 3.69 0.80
C THR A 314 2.17 2.52 1.70
N TYR A 315 2.14 2.74 3.01
CA TYR A 315 1.73 1.71 3.96
C TYR A 315 0.23 1.72 4.22
N ASP A 316 -0.37 2.91 4.32
CA ASP A 316 -1.75 3.05 4.76
C ASP A 316 -2.49 4.18 4.04
N LEU A 317 -3.80 4.06 4.01
CA LEU A 317 -4.71 5.05 3.47
C LEU A 317 -5.98 5.09 4.31
N VAL A 318 -6.69 6.22 4.28
CA VAL A 318 -7.99 6.36 4.91
C VAL A 318 -9.00 6.89 3.91
N VAL A 319 -10.17 6.27 3.90
CA VAL A 319 -11.37 6.80 3.23
C VAL A 319 -12.32 7.31 4.30
N THR A 320 -12.57 8.61 4.28
CA THR A 320 -13.45 9.26 5.26
C THR A 320 -14.93 9.02 4.92
N GLU A 321 -15.83 9.19 5.89
CA GLU A 321 -17.28 9.14 5.68
C GLU A 321 -17.78 10.13 4.61
N ALA A 322 -17.04 11.23 4.40
CA ALA A 322 -17.35 12.23 3.39
C ALA A 322 -16.82 11.88 1.99
N GLY A 323 -16.27 10.68 1.79
CA GLY A 323 -15.71 10.23 0.50
C GLY A 323 -14.31 10.73 0.20
N LYS A 324 -13.67 11.45 1.13
CA LYS A 324 -12.27 11.90 0.95
C LYS A 324 -11.30 10.77 1.12
N VAL A 325 -10.26 10.74 0.28
CA VAL A 325 -9.19 9.75 0.36
C VAL A 325 -7.86 10.44 0.66
N TYR A 326 -7.19 9.94 1.70
CA TYR A 326 -5.84 10.35 2.07
C TYR A 326 -4.94 9.13 2.14
N VAL A 327 -3.67 9.29 1.75
CA VAL A 327 -2.68 8.21 1.74
C VAL A 327 -1.39 8.69 2.35
N THR A 328 -0.74 7.83 3.12
CA THR A 328 0.64 8.08 3.57
C THR A 328 1.61 7.52 2.54
N ASP A 329 2.64 8.29 2.18
CA ASP A 329 3.79 7.77 1.44
C ASP A 329 5.05 7.95 2.28
N ASN A 330 5.75 6.85 2.56
CA ASN A 330 6.98 6.92 3.33
C ASN A 330 8.05 7.61 2.48
N GLY A 331 8.71 8.60 3.09
CA GLY A 331 9.75 9.36 2.42
C GLY A 331 10.87 8.43 1.94
N ALA A 332 11.38 8.68 0.73
CA ALA A 332 12.48 7.90 0.20
C ALA A 332 13.73 8.02 1.09
N ASN A 333 14.45 6.91 1.29
CA ASN A 333 15.65 6.89 2.12
C ASN A 333 16.82 7.57 1.41
N GLY A 334 17.53 8.47 2.09
CA GLY A 334 18.79 9.01 1.58
C GLY A 334 19.83 7.91 1.39
N GLY A 335 20.44 7.85 0.20
CA GLY A 335 21.45 6.84 -0.14
C GLY A 335 20.91 5.51 -0.69
N TRP A 336 19.59 5.38 -0.90
CA TRP A 336 18.95 4.14 -1.35
C TRP A 336 18.42 4.17 -2.79
N GLY A 337 18.51 5.29 -3.48
CA GLY A 337 18.19 5.40 -4.90
C GLY A 337 17.93 6.83 -5.35
N GLY A 338 17.94 7.00 -6.67
CA GLY A 338 17.82 8.24 -7.43
C GLY A 338 16.38 8.70 -7.68
N LEU A 339 16.22 9.97 -8.02
CA LEU A 339 15.11 10.41 -8.88
C LEU A 339 15.28 9.81 -10.29
N PRO A 340 14.19 9.53 -11.04
CA PRO A 340 14.25 9.09 -12.43
C PRO A 340 15.15 9.97 -13.30
N GLU A 341 15.76 9.37 -14.33
CA GLU A 341 16.51 10.17 -15.30
C GLU A 341 15.55 11.10 -16.04
N GLY A 342 15.86 12.39 -16.08
CA GLY A 342 14.99 13.39 -16.69
C GLY A 342 13.81 13.82 -15.81
N GLU A 343 13.78 13.47 -14.52
CA GLU A 343 12.76 13.92 -13.57
C GLU A 343 12.48 15.43 -13.65
N GLY A 344 11.19 15.80 -13.53
CA GLY A 344 10.72 17.18 -13.66
C GLY A 344 10.68 17.74 -15.09
N ASN A 345 11.09 16.96 -16.11
CA ASN A 345 10.93 17.34 -17.52
C ASN A 345 9.61 16.81 -18.11
N ASN A 346 9.42 17.02 -19.41
CA ASN A 346 8.31 16.39 -20.14
C ASN A 346 8.39 14.86 -19.98
N ALA A 347 7.26 14.19 -19.74
CA ALA A 347 7.18 12.74 -19.55
C ALA A 347 7.89 11.93 -20.65
N ALA A 348 7.98 12.44 -21.89
CA ALA A 348 8.70 11.80 -22.98
C ALA A 348 10.24 11.76 -22.80
N LEU A 349 10.78 12.54 -21.85
CA LEU A 349 12.19 12.61 -21.47
C LEU A 349 12.49 11.92 -20.14
N VAL A 350 11.45 11.53 -19.40
CA VAL A 350 11.58 10.79 -18.14
C VAL A 350 11.81 9.32 -18.49
N SER A 351 12.86 8.74 -17.92
CA SER A 351 13.21 7.34 -18.14
C SER A 351 13.45 6.63 -16.82
N ASN A 352 13.17 5.33 -16.80
CA ASN A 352 13.51 4.43 -15.72
C ASN A 352 14.94 3.85 -15.88
N ALA A 353 15.79 4.45 -16.71
CA ALA A 353 17.16 3.98 -16.89
C ALA A 353 17.94 4.12 -15.59
N TYR A 354 18.77 3.11 -15.29
CA TYR A 354 19.72 3.22 -14.20
C TYR A 354 20.76 4.30 -14.52
N ASN A 355 20.90 5.27 -13.59
CA ASN A 355 21.92 6.31 -13.66
C ASN A 355 23.02 6.04 -12.63
N PRO A 356 24.22 5.56 -13.04
CA PRO A 356 25.33 5.32 -12.11
C PRO A 356 25.84 6.56 -11.38
N ALA A 357 25.55 7.77 -11.88
CA ALA A 357 25.92 9.02 -11.23
C ALA A 357 24.95 9.43 -10.11
N GLU A 358 23.80 8.77 -9.99
CA GLU A 358 22.76 9.04 -8.99
C GLU A 358 22.49 7.79 -8.12
N PRO A 359 23.49 7.24 -7.40
CA PRO A 359 23.33 5.99 -6.65
C PRO A 359 22.44 6.11 -5.40
N GLY A 360 21.88 7.30 -5.10
CA GLY A 360 21.21 7.51 -3.81
C GLY A 360 20.64 8.90 -3.50
N SER A 361 20.46 9.80 -4.48
CA SER A 361 19.82 11.13 -4.30
C SER A 361 20.32 11.96 -3.11
N SER A 362 21.64 12.00 -2.86
CA SER A 362 22.18 12.82 -1.76
C SER A 362 22.34 14.31 -2.13
N SER A 363 22.21 14.64 -3.41
CA SER A 363 22.30 15.99 -3.99
C SER A 363 20.95 16.51 -4.46
N ASN A 364 20.72 17.82 -4.31
CA ASN A 364 19.54 18.48 -4.88
C ASN A 364 19.62 18.45 -6.41
N VAL A 365 18.57 17.97 -7.07
CA VAL A 365 18.40 18.03 -8.52
C VAL A 365 17.15 18.88 -8.80
N ASN A 366 17.30 19.97 -9.53
CA ASN A 366 16.19 20.89 -9.88
C ASN A 366 15.35 21.42 -8.69
N GLY A 367 15.89 21.40 -7.47
CA GLY A 367 15.19 21.84 -6.25
C GLY A 367 14.54 20.71 -5.46
N GLU A 368 14.57 19.48 -5.96
CA GLU A 368 14.11 18.28 -5.27
C GLU A 368 15.28 17.52 -4.67
N LYS A 369 15.03 16.88 -3.53
CA LYS A 369 16.02 16.07 -2.82
C LYS A 369 15.29 14.96 -2.06
N VAL A 370 15.87 13.77 -2.10
CA VAL A 370 15.48 12.69 -1.19
C VAL A 370 15.94 13.03 0.22
N ASP A 371 14.98 13.26 1.10
CA ASP A 371 15.20 13.76 2.46
C ASP A 371 14.56 12.87 3.54
N ASN A 372 13.93 11.76 3.15
CA ASN A 372 13.24 10.83 4.03
C ASN A 372 12.11 11.50 4.85
N VAL A 373 11.43 12.47 4.24
CA VAL A 373 10.24 13.12 4.81
C VAL A 373 9.00 12.38 4.33
N ASP A 374 8.21 11.90 5.28
CA ASP A 374 6.93 11.24 5.00
C ASP A 374 5.88 12.25 4.53
N HIS A 375 5.02 11.80 3.63
CA HIS A 375 3.94 12.60 3.06
C HIS A 375 2.57 12.06 3.46
N LEU A 376 1.62 12.98 3.60
CA LEU A 376 0.19 12.67 3.65
C LEU A 376 -0.45 13.34 2.44
N ASP A 377 -0.75 12.55 1.43
CA ASP A 377 -1.32 13.02 0.18
C ASP A 377 -2.83 12.93 0.20
N TYR A 378 -3.45 13.92 -0.43
CA TYR A 378 -4.89 14.00 -0.61
C TYR A 378 -5.24 13.66 -2.05
N ILE A 379 -5.88 12.51 -2.25
CA ILE A 379 -6.15 11.98 -3.60
C ILE A 379 -7.42 12.59 -4.20
N THR A 380 -8.54 12.53 -3.47
CA THR A 380 -9.84 13.02 -3.95
C THR A 380 -10.76 13.45 -2.80
N SER A 381 -11.68 14.36 -3.09
CA SER A 381 -12.77 14.78 -2.19
C SER A 381 -13.95 13.84 -2.13
N ASP A 382 -14.11 13.01 -3.16
CA ASP A 382 -15.32 12.27 -3.45
C ASP A 382 -14.92 11.03 -4.25
N ILE A 383 -15.05 9.85 -3.63
CA ILE A 383 -14.68 8.56 -4.21
C ILE A 383 -15.90 7.79 -4.71
#